data_AF-A0A9D1B481-F1
#
_entry.id   AF-A0A9D1B481-F1
#
_cell.length_a   1.000
_cell.length_b   1.000
_cell.length_c   1.000
_cell.angle_alpha   90.00
_cell.angle_beta   90.00
_cell.angle_gamma   90.00
#
_symmetry.space_group_name_H-M   'P 1'
#
loop_
_entity.id
_entity.type
_entity.pdbx_description
1 polymer ?
#
loop_
_entity_poly.entity_id
_entity_poly.type
_entity_poly.pdbx_seq_one_letter_code
_entity_poly.pdbx_strand_id
1 'polypeptide(L)'
;MKATFCDQARRFYLDEMNDHLTYRSLAAGARDPQLAQLLQQIAAMELRHASFWAGLLRQHDQPVPDSRPRRLRLWILQLLLRLVGPVWLVSALELGETSAAHTYYRVWREGVLDDVERAELQSIIVDELEHEASFRKEQKGSALTNVRDFVLGMNDGLVEILGAVTGLSAAYAGNPLLVAV
;
A
#
# COMPACT_ATOMS: atom_id res chain seq x y z
N MET A 1 28.87 -18.99 -0.02
CA MET A 1 28.13 -18.39 1.10
C MET A 1 28.19 -16.87 1.10
N LYS A 2 29.35 -16.23 1.30
CA LYS A 2 29.45 -14.74 1.40
C LYS A 2 28.90 -13.96 0.19
N ALA A 3 29.20 -14.39 -1.04
CA ALA A 3 28.70 -13.72 -2.25
C ALA A 3 27.16 -13.74 -2.35
N THR A 4 26.55 -14.90 -2.07
CA THR A 4 25.09 -15.09 -2.12
C THR A 4 24.34 -14.28 -1.05
N PHE A 5 24.95 -14.07 0.11
CA PHE A 5 24.38 -13.22 1.16
C PHE A 5 24.46 -11.73 0.77
N CYS A 6 25.62 -11.26 0.30
CA CYS A 6 25.79 -9.86 -0.13
C CYS A 6 24.85 -9.49 -1.28
N ASP A 7 24.62 -10.41 -2.22
CA ASP A 7 23.66 -10.22 -3.31
C ASP A 7 22.21 -10.13 -2.80
N GLN A 8 21.84 -10.92 -1.78
CA GLN A 8 20.53 -10.84 -1.13
C GLN A 8 20.37 -9.52 -0.37
N ALA A 9 21.33 -9.16 0.48
CA ALA A 9 21.34 -7.90 1.23
C ALA A 9 21.26 -6.68 0.30
N ARG A 10 21.90 -6.74 -0.87
CA ARG A 10 21.79 -5.69 -1.89
C ARG A 10 20.38 -5.57 -2.46
N ARG A 11 19.68 -6.69 -2.70
CA ARG A 11 18.29 -6.67 -3.18
C ARG A 11 17.37 -6.09 -2.14
N PHE A 12 17.46 -6.55 -0.90
CA PHE A 12 16.67 -6.03 0.21
C PHE A 12 16.88 -4.53 0.39
N TYR A 13 18.14 -4.08 0.43
CA TYR A 13 18.44 -2.65 0.46
C TYR A 13 17.73 -1.85 -0.65
N LEU A 14 17.72 -2.37 -1.88
CA LEU A 14 17.11 -1.68 -3.02
C LEU A 14 15.58 -1.63 -2.93
N ASP A 15 14.97 -2.71 -2.45
CA ASP A 15 13.51 -2.83 -2.27
C ASP A 15 13.06 -1.85 -1.18
N GLU A 16 13.63 -1.95 0.02
CA GLU A 16 13.40 -1.07 1.18
C GLU A 16 13.60 0.42 0.85
N MET A 17 14.70 0.75 0.15
CA MET A 17 14.96 2.12 -0.23
C MET A 17 14.00 2.61 -1.32
N ASN A 18 13.56 1.72 -2.22
CA ASN A 18 12.53 2.07 -3.20
C ASN A 18 11.19 2.39 -2.52
N ASP A 19 10.87 1.69 -1.44
CA ASP A 19 9.60 1.87 -0.72
C ASP A 19 9.65 3.09 0.18
N HIS A 20 10.78 3.35 0.86
CA HIS A 20 11.08 4.65 1.48
C HIS A 20 10.80 5.83 0.52
N LEU A 21 11.38 5.77 -0.69
CA LEU A 21 11.25 6.85 -1.66
C LEU A 21 9.84 6.96 -2.23
N THR A 22 9.15 5.83 -2.37
CA THR A 22 7.75 5.78 -2.80
C THR A 22 6.85 6.44 -1.76
N TYR A 23 6.92 6.01 -0.50
CA TYR A 23 6.13 6.58 0.59
C TYR A 23 6.43 8.05 0.84
N ARG A 24 7.70 8.46 0.80
CA ARG A 24 8.09 9.87 0.89
C ARG A 24 7.47 10.71 -0.23
N SER A 25 7.45 10.18 -1.46
CA SER A 25 6.85 10.86 -2.62
C SER A 25 5.32 10.93 -2.53
N LEU A 26 4.67 9.90 -1.98
CA LEU A 26 3.23 9.88 -1.74
C LEU A 26 2.85 10.86 -0.62
N ALA A 27 3.60 10.89 0.47
CA ALA A 27 3.40 11.82 1.57
C ALA A 27 3.46 13.28 1.10
N ALA A 28 4.44 13.62 0.25
CA ALA A 28 4.56 14.97 -0.32
C ALA A 28 3.38 15.37 -1.23
N GLY A 29 2.68 14.39 -1.81
CA GLY A 29 1.52 14.60 -2.68
C GLY A 29 0.17 14.46 -1.98
N ALA A 30 0.15 14.05 -0.72
CA ALA A 30 -1.07 13.83 0.06
C ALA A 30 -1.70 15.16 0.50
N ARG A 31 -3.02 15.29 0.33
CA ARG A 31 -3.78 16.49 0.74
C ARG A 31 -4.23 16.44 2.19
N ASP A 32 -4.50 15.25 2.69
CA ASP A 32 -4.92 15.02 4.07
C ASP A 32 -3.66 14.99 4.98
N PRO A 33 -3.57 15.88 5.99
CA PRO A 33 -2.46 15.92 6.92
C PRO A 33 -2.25 14.60 7.68
N GLN A 34 -3.32 13.88 8.03
CA GLN A 34 -3.21 12.62 8.78
C GLN A 34 -2.59 11.53 7.91
N LEU A 35 -3.05 11.42 6.66
CA LEU A 35 -2.47 10.51 5.68
C LEU A 35 -1.01 10.87 5.37
N ALA A 36 -0.71 12.16 5.20
CA ALA A 36 0.66 12.61 4.95
C ALA A 36 1.60 12.20 6.09
N GLN A 37 1.15 12.37 7.34
CA GLN A 37 1.91 11.98 8.53
C GLN A 37 2.11 10.46 8.60
N LEU A 38 1.06 9.67 8.33
CA LEU A 38 1.15 8.21 8.28
C LEU A 38 2.18 7.75 7.23
N LEU A 39 2.09 8.26 6.00
CA LEU A 39 3.01 7.91 4.92
C LEU A 39 4.46 8.34 5.25
N GLN A 40 4.66 9.44 5.98
CA GLN A 40 5.99 9.84 6.46
C GLN A 40 6.54 8.88 7.52
N GLN A 41 5.68 8.38 8.42
CA GLN A 41 6.08 7.41 9.44
C GLN A 41 6.51 6.09 8.81
N ILE A 42 5.74 5.60 7.82
CA ILE A 42 6.09 4.40 7.05
C ILE A 42 7.42 4.64 6.31
N ALA A 43 7.53 5.74 5.56
CA ALA A 43 8.79 6.07 4.88
C ALA A 43 10.00 6.11 5.83
N ALA A 44 9.84 6.61 7.05
CA ALA A 44 10.91 6.64 8.05
C ALA A 44 11.26 5.24 8.58
N MET A 45 10.33 4.29 8.58
CA MET A 45 10.54 2.89 8.93
C MET A 45 11.33 2.16 7.85
N GLU A 46 10.88 2.21 6.60
CA GLU A 46 11.60 1.67 5.43
C GLU A 46 13.05 2.18 5.35
N LEU A 47 13.27 3.46 5.73
CA LEU A 47 14.62 4.02 5.75
C LEU A 47 15.51 3.36 6.81
N ARG A 48 14.96 2.98 7.97
CA ARG A 48 15.70 2.26 9.01
C ARG A 48 16.05 0.86 8.53
N HIS A 49 15.10 0.16 7.93
CA HIS A 49 15.30 -1.17 7.36
C HIS A 49 16.36 -1.14 6.23
N ALA A 50 16.27 -0.19 5.30
CA ALA A 50 17.31 0.03 4.30
C ALA A 50 18.68 0.37 4.94
N SER A 51 18.69 1.13 6.03
CA SER A 51 19.93 1.49 6.73
C SER A 51 20.61 0.28 7.38
N PHE A 52 19.83 -0.66 7.90
CA PHE A 52 20.31 -1.94 8.42
C PHE A 52 21.04 -2.73 7.31
N TRP A 53 20.41 -2.94 6.16
CA TRP A 53 21.03 -3.63 5.04
C TRP A 53 22.26 -2.91 4.48
N ALA A 54 22.24 -1.57 4.45
CA ALA A 54 23.40 -0.77 4.08
C ALA A 54 24.56 -0.94 5.07
N GLY A 55 24.26 -1.05 6.37
CA GLY A 55 25.22 -1.36 7.42
C GLY A 55 25.92 -2.69 7.17
N LEU A 56 25.15 -3.76 6.95
CA LEU A 56 25.67 -5.09 6.63
C LEU A 56 26.54 -5.09 5.37
N LEU A 57 26.10 -4.43 4.28
CA LEU A 57 26.90 -4.32 3.06
C LEU A 57 28.25 -3.64 3.32
N ARG A 58 28.29 -2.56 4.10
CA ARG A 58 29.53 -1.85 4.45
C ARG A 58 30.46 -2.70 5.30
N GLN A 59 29.94 -3.45 6.27
CA GLN A 59 30.76 -4.36 7.07
C GLN A 59 31.42 -5.48 6.24
N HIS A 60 30.78 -5.86 5.13
CA HIS A 60 31.29 -6.86 4.19
C HIS A 60 32.10 -6.25 3.01
N ASP A 61 32.55 -5.01 3.14
CA ASP A 61 33.31 -4.27 2.10
C ASP A 61 32.59 -4.20 0.74
N GLN A 62 31.26 -4.22 0.75
CA GLN A 62 30.44 -4.11 -0.45
C GLN A 62 29.95 -2.67 -0.69
N PRO A 63 29.87 -2.21 -1.96
CA PRO A 63 29.29 -0.93 -2.27
C PRO A 63 27.78 -0.96 -2.02
N VAL A 64 27.27 0.08 -1.37
CA VAL A 64 25.84 0.35 -1.25
C VAL A 64 25.38 0.99 -2.56
N PRO A 65 24.46 0.37 -3.31
CA PRO A 65 24.03 0.91 -4.61
C PRO A 65 23.19 2.18 -4.44
N ASP A 66 23.22 3.07 -5.43
CA ASP A 66 22.27 4.18 -5.51
C ASP A 66 20.88 3.63 -5.87
N SER A 67 19.85 3.99 -5.12
CA SER A 67 18.47 3.76 -5.53
C SER A 67 17.91 5.01 -6.24
N ARG A 68 17.25 4.81 -7.38
CA ARG A 68 16.58 5.87 -8.13
C ARG A 68 15.23 5.37 -8.62
N PRO A 69 14.12 5.74 -7.96
CA PRO A 69 12.80 5.35 -8.40
C PRO A 69 12.51 5.99 -9.75
N ARG A 70 11.80 5.26 -10.61
CA ARG A 70 11.36 5.77 -11.90
C ARG A 70 10.33 6.87 -11.67
N ARG A 71 10.62 8.10 -12.12
CA ARG A 71 9.73 9.27 -11.97
C ARG A 71 8.31 9.01 -12.48
N LEU A 72 8.18 8.28 -13.59
CA LEU A 72 6.88 7.91 -14.15
C LEU A 72 6.06 7.01 -13.20
N ARG A 73 6.70 6.04 -12.54
CA ARG A 73 6.04 5.17 -11.54
C ARG A 73 5.49 6.01 -10.39
N LEU A 74 6.31 6.89 -9.83
CA LEU A 74 5.90 7.77 -8.72
C LEU A 74 4.72 8.67 -9.11
N TRP A 75 4.74 9.21 -10.34
CA TRP A 75 3.65 10.04 -10.84
C TRP A 75 2.34 9.25 -10.98
N ILE A 76 2.39 8.01 -11.50
CA ILE A 76 1.22 7.13 -11.60
C ILE A 76 0.67 6.81 -10.19
N LEU A 77 1.54 6.49 -9.22
CA LEU A 77 1.10 6.19 -7.85
C LEU A 77 0.45 7.41 -7.18
N GLN A 78 0.97 8.62 -7.40
CA GLN A 78 0.33 9.86 -6.93
C GLN A 78 -1.04 10.09 -7.56
N LEU A 79 -1.23 9.72 -8.83
CA LEU A 79 -2.53 9.77 -9.48
C LEU A 79 -3.48 8.75 -8.86
N LEU A 80 -3.03 7.51 -8.66
CA LEU A 80 -3.83 6.45 -8.04
C LEU A 80 -4.24 6.77 -6.61
N LEU A 81 -3.37 7.42 -5.83
CA LEU A 81 -3.68 7.86 -4.46
C LEU A 81 -4.93 8.77 -4.43
N ARG A 82 -5.13 9.56 -5.49
CA ARG A 82 -6.28 10.47 -5.61
C ARG A 82 -7.55 9.79 -6.11
N LEU A 83 -7.43 8.67 -6.83
CA LEU A 83 -8.54 8.02 -7.51
C LEU A 83 -9.11 6.81 -6.75
N VAL A 84 -8.24 5.98 -6.16
CA VAL A 84 -8.61 4.69 -5.55
C VAL A 84 -8.77 4.80 -4.02
N GLY A 85 -8.21 5.86 -3.44
CA GLY A 85 -8.17 6.07 -1.99
C GLY A 85 -6.93 5.45 -1.32
N PRO A 86 -6.51 5.99 -0.17
CA PRO A 86 -5.22 5.69 0.44
C PRO A 86 -5.08 4.24 0.93
N VAL A 87 -6.12 3.70 1.58
CA VAL A 87 -6.09 2.36 2.18
C VAL A 87 -5.83 1.29 1.12
N TRP A 88 -6.49 1.39 -0.04
CA TRP A 88 -6.30 0.45 -1.15
C TRP A 88 -4.93 0.54 -1.77
N LEU A 89 -4.43 1.77 -2.01
CA LEU A 89 -3.12 1.96 -2.61
C LEU A 89 -2.01 1.44 -1.68
N VAL A 90 -2.04 1.81 -0.40
CA VAL A 90 -1.04 1.36 0.57
C VAL A 90 -1.11 -0.16 0.71
N SER A 91 -2.30 -0.75 0.86
CA SER A 91 -2.45 -2.21 0.93
C SER A 91 -1.92 -2.94 -0.31
N ALA A 92 -1.95 -2.31 -1.49
CA ALA A 92 -1.39 -2.87 -2.71
C ALA A 92 0.14 -2.73 -2.79
N LEU A 93 0.70 -1.70 -2.17
CA LEU A 93 2.15 -1.51 -2.06
C LEU A 93 2.77 -2.50 -1.07
N GLU A 94 2.09 -2.76 0.04
CA GLU A 94 2.47 -3.72 1.10
C GLU A 94 2.31 -5.20 0.68
N LEU A 95 1.79 -5.45 -0.53
CA LEU A 95 1.55 -6.80 -0.99
C LEU A 95 2.88 -7.50 -1.27
N GLY A 96 3.24 -8.44 -0.39
CA GLY A 96 4.47 -9.21 -0.53
C GLY A 96 5.42 -9.08 0.66
N GLU A 97 5.17 -8.17 1.61
CA GLU A 97 6.02 -8.02 2.79
C GLU A 97 6.09 -9.28 3.65
N THR A 98 4.99 -10.04 3.76
CA THR A 98 5.04 -11.36 4.41
C THR A 98 6.05 -12.30 3.71
N SER A 99 6.19 -12.21 2.39
CA SER A 99 7.17 -13.01 1.62
C SER A 99 8.59 -12.51 1.83
N ALA A 100 8.79 -11.19 1.90
CA ALA A 100 10.07 -10.57 2.27
C ALA A 100 10.51 -11.02 3.67
N ALA A 101 9.60 -10.96 4.65
CA ALA A 101 9.81 -11.41 6.03
C ALA A 101 10.25 -12.88 6.12
N HIS A 102 9.67 -13.78 5.30
CA HIS A 102 10.12 -15.17 5.22
C HIS A 102 11.55 -15.30 4.69
N THR A 103 11.93 -14.44 3.76
CA THR A 103 13.28 -14.42 3.20
C THR A 103 14.28 -13.86 4.22
N TYR A 104 13.90 -12.84 4.98
CA TYR A 104 14.67 -12.29 6.11
C TYR A 104 14.86 -13.34 7.20
N TYR A 105 13.80 -14.09 7.53
CA TYR A 105 13.88 -15.19 8.50
C TYR A 105 14.88 -16.28 8.07
N ARG A 106 14.98 -16.55 6.76
CA ARG A 106 16.01 -17.49 6.26
C ARG A 106 17.42 -16.96 6.54
N VAL A 107 17.68 -15.69 6.26
CA VAL A 107 18.96 -15.02 6.57
C VAL A 107 19.26 -15.04 8.07
N TRP A 108 18.26 -14.74 8.90
CA TRP A 108 18.34 -14.78 10.35
C TRP A 108 18.80 -16.15 10.88
N ARG A 109 18.37 -17.25 10.24
CA ARG A 109 18.78 -18.63 10.60
C ARG A 109 20.14 -19.07 10.04
N GLU A 110 20.64 -18.46 8.97
CA GLU A 110 21.87 -18.88 8.30
C GLU A 110 23.15 -18.61 9.12
N GLY A 111 23.03 -17.91 10.26
CA GLY A 111 24.12 -17.72 11.23
C GLY A 111 25.25 -16.80 10.74
N VAL A 112 24.97 -15.98 9.73
CA VAL A 112 25.92 -15.00 9.16
C VAL A 112 25.99 -13.71 9.98
N LEU A 113 24.97 -13.46 10.80
CA LEU A 113 24.77 -12.26 11.61
C LEU A 113 25.25 -12.45 13.05
N ASP A 114 25.75 -11.38 13.65
CA ASP A 114 26.03 -11.32 15.08
C ASP A 114 24.73 -11.26 15.93
N ASP A 115 24.85 -11.29 17.25
CA ASP A 115 23.69 -11.30 18.15
C ASP A 115 22.89 -9.98 18.12
N VAL A 116 23.54 -8.85 17.81
CA VAL A 116 22.90 -7.53 17.74
C VAL A 116 22.12 -7.39 16.44
N GLU A 117 22.75 -7.74 15.32
CA GLU A 117 22.17 -7.76 13.98
C GLU A 117 21.01 -8.76 13.89
N ARG A 118 21.12 -9.88 14.61
CA ARG A 118 20.04 -10.86 14.70
C ARG A 118 18.83 -10.30 15.43
N ALA A 119 19.02 -9.53 16.49
CA ALA A 119 17.93 -8.87 17.21
C ALA A 119 17.29 -7.76 16.37
N GLU A 120 18.10 -6.97 15.65
CA GLU A 120 17.61 -5.93 14.76
C GLU A 120 16.82 -6.53 13.57
N LEU A 121 17.36 -7.56 12.90
CA LEU A 121 16.64 -8.25 11.83
C LEU A 121 15.35 -8.90 12.33
N GLN A 122 15.32 -9.39 13.57
CA GLN A 122 14.09 -9.88 14.18
C GLN A 122 13.03 -8.78 14.30
N SER A 123 13.42 -7.56 14.71
CA SER A 123 12.46 -6.43 14.73
C SER A 123 11.95 -6.09 13.34
N ILE A 124 12.82 -6.06 12.32
CA ILE A 124 12.42 -5.81 10.93
C ILE A 124 11.41 -6.87 10.45
N ILE A 125 11.67 -8.15 10.72
CA ILE A 125 10.72 -9.23 10.37
C ILE A 125 9.35 -9.02 11.01
N VAL A 126 9.30 -8.55 12.26
CA VAL A 126 8.03 -8.26 12.95
C VAL A 126 7.33 -7.07 12.31
N ASP A 127 8.07 -6.00 12.01
CA ASP A 127 7.55 -4.82 11.32
C ASP A 127 6.88 -5.24 9.99
N GLU A 128 7.55 -6.01 9.14
CA GLU A 128 6.99 -6.47 7.84
C GLU A 128 5.73 -7.32 7.96
N LEU A 129 5.67 -8.18 8.97
CA LEU A 129 4.48 -9.00 9.22
C LEU A 129 3.31 -8.12 9.71
N GLU A 130 3.59 -7.11 10.53
CA GLU A 130 2.59 -6.18 11.05
C GLU A 130 2.09 -5.21 9.98
N HIS A 131 2.97 -4.74 9.09
CA HIS A 131 2.61 -3.87 7.97
C HIS A 131 1.47 -4.48 7.14
N GLU A 132 1.74 -5.62 6.50
CA GLU A 132 0.76 -6.23 5.60
C GLU A 132 -0.49 -6.70 6.34
N ALA A 133 -0.38 -7.17 7.59
CA ALA A 133 -1.54 -7.58 8.40
C ALA A 133 -2.45 -6.39 8.75
N SER A 134 -1.87 -5.26 9.15
CA SER A 134 -2.60 -4.07 9.57
C SER A 134 -3.35 -3.44 8.39
N PHE A 135 -2.66 -3.25 7.26
CA PHE A 135 -3.28 -2.65 6.08
C PHE A 135 -4.34 -3.55 5.43
N ARG A 136 -4.14 -4.88 5.39
CA ARG A 136 -5.18 -5.82 4.93
C ARG A 136 -6.45 -5.75 5.80
N LYS A 137 -6.30 -5.54 7.11
CA LYS A 137 -7.44 -5.40 8.03
C LYS A 137 -8.21 -4.11 7.75
N GLU A 138 -7.51 -2.99 7.56
CA GLU A 138 -8.12 -1.71 7.20
C GLU A 138 -8.81 -1.76 5.84
N GLN A 139 -8.17 -2.40 4.85
CA GLN A 139 -8.74 -2.60 3.52
C GLN A 139 -10.07 -3.36 3.59
N LYS A 140 -10.13 -4.47 4.33
CA LYS A 140 -11.36 -5.24 4.51
C LYS A 140 -12.47 -4.42 5.17
N GLY A 141 -12.14 -3.61 6.18
CA GLY A 141 -13.10 -2.72 6.82
C GLY A 141 -13.68 -1.68 5.86
N SER A 142 -12.82 -0.97 5.13
CA SER A 142 -13.24 0.07 4.17
C SER A 142 -13.97 -0.52 2.96
N ALA A 143 -13.52 -1.66 2.42
CA ALA A 143 -14.14 -2.33 1.28
C ALA A 143 -15.59 -2.73 1.56
N LEU A 144 -15.85 -3.34 2.73
CA LEU A 144 -17.18 -3.81 3.11
C LEU A 144 -18.17 -2.66 3.31
N THR A 145 -17.72 -1.55 3.90
CA THR A 145 -18.55 -0.34 4.05
C THR A 145 -18.87 0.31 2.70
N ASN A 146 -17.86 0.50 1.85
CA ASN A 146 -18.04 1.16 0.55
C ASN A 146 -18.96 0.38 -0.40
N VAL A 147 -18.83 -0.95 -0.45
CA VAL A 147 -19.70 -1.80 -1.29
C VAL A 147 -21.14 -1.78 -0.77
N ARG A 148 -21.33 -1.85 0.55
CA ARG A 148 -22.66 -1.77 1.16
C ARG A 148 -23.35 -0.44 0.83
N ASP A 149 -22.67 0.68 1.06
CA ASP A 149 -23.26 2.00 0.88
C ASP A 149 -23.51 2.30 -0.61
N PHE A 150 -22.66 1.80 -1.53
CA PHE A 150 -22.91 1.83 -2.96
C PHE A 150 -24.17 1.04 -3.37
N VAL A 151 -24.31 -0.19 -2.88
CA VAL A 151 -25.49 -1.04 -3.17
C VAL A 151 -26.77 -0.41 -2.60
N LEU A 152 -26.71 0.16 -1.39
CA LEU A 152 -27.85 0.86 -0.78
C LEU A 152 -28.25 2.11 -1.58
N GLY A 153 -27.28 2.95 -1.97
CA GLY A 153 -27.56 4.14 -2.78
C GLY A 153 -28.12 3.78 -4.17
N MET A 154 -27.66 2.68 -4.77
CA MET A 154 -28.19 2.19 -6.03
C MET A 154 -29.62 1.66 -5.89
N ASN A 155 -29.94 0.99 -4.78
CA ASN A 155 -31.29 0.54 -4.46
C ASN A 155 -32.24 1.72 -4.22
N ASP A 156 -31.81 2.73 -3.47
CA ASP A 156 -32.60 3.94 -3.22
C ASP A 156 -32.89 4.70 -4.54
N GLY A 157 -31.88 4.85 -5.40
CA GLY A 157 -32.07 5.45 -6.72
C GLY A 157 -33.03 4.68 -7.63
N LEU A 158 -32.99 3.33 -7.60
CA LEU A 158 -33.94 2.50 -8.34
C LEU A 158 -35.36 2.64 -7.80
N VAL A 159 -35.53 2.67 -6.48
CA VAL A 159 -36.85 2.88 -5.84
C VAL A 159 -37.41 4.25 -6.21
N GLU A 160 -36.57 5.30 -6.22
CA GLU A 160 -36.97 6.66 -6.58
C GLU A 160 -37.38 6.77 -8.06
N ILE A 161 -36.63 6.17 -8.98
CA ILE A 161 -37.00 6.11 -10.41
C ILE A 161 -38.31 5.33 -10.60
N LEU A 162 -38.45 4.17 -9.95
CA LEU A 162 -39.66 3.37 -10.09
C LEU A 162 -40.89 4.09 -9.51
N GLY A 163 -40.71 4.78 -8.38
CA GLY A 163 -41.72 5.63 -7.77
C GLY A 163 -42.11 6.79 -8.68
N ALA A 164 -41.14 7.48 -9.28
CA ALA A 164 -41.37 8.57 -10.22
C ALA A 164 -42.11 8.09 -11.48
N VAL A 165 -41.67 6.99 -12.08
CA VAL A 165 -42.32 6.39 -13.27
C VAL A 165 -43.74 5.94 -12.95
N THR A 166 -43.95 5.29 -11.80
CA THR A 166 -45.29 4.84 -11.38
C THR A 166 -46.20 6.03 -11.08
N GLY A 167 -45.70 7.05 -10.38
CA GLY A 167 -46.42 8.28 -10.08
C GLY A 167 -46.81 9.05 -11.34
N LEU A 168 -45.90 9.17 -12.31
CA LEU A 168 -46.17 9.80 -13.60
C LEU A 168 -47.19 8.97 -14.40
N SER A 169 -47.04 7.65 -14.44
CA SER A 169 -47.98 6.76 -15.12
C SER A 169 -49.40 6.87 -14.54
N ALA A 170 -49.53 6.99 -13.22
CA ALA A 170 -50.82 7.18 -12.55
C ALA A 170 -51.41 8.58 -12.83
N ALA A 171 -50.59 9.63 -12.83
CA ALA A 171 -51.03 10.99 -13.13
C ALA A 171 -51.54 11.16 -14.57
N TYR A 172 -50.99 10.41 -15.53
CA TYR A 172 -51.35 10.46 -16.94
C TYR A 172 -52.24 9.28 -17.42
N ALA A 173 -52.77 8.48 -16.49
CA ALA A 173 -53.54 7.26 -16.79
C ALA A 173 -54.77 7.48 -17.71
N GLY A 174 -55.28 8.71 -17.82
CA GLY A 174 -56.42 9.07 -18.68
C GLY A 174 -56.11 10.00 -19.87
N ASN A 175 -54.88 10.53 -19.99
CA ASN A 175 -54.46 11.41 -21.07
C ASN A 175 -52.99 11.10 -21.40
N PRO A 176 -52.70 10.07 -22.21
CA PRO A 176 -51.33 9.76 -22.60
C PRO A 176 -50.78 10.94 -23.42
N LEU A 177 -49.87 11.72 -22.81
CA LEU A 177 -49.09 12.70 -23.54
C LEU A 177 -48.01 11.93 -24.31
N LEU A 178 -48.22 11.74 -25.62
CA LEU A 178 -47.22 11.19 -26.52
C LEU A 178 -46.03 12.15 -26.57
N VAL A 179 -44.91 11.75 -25.97
CA VAL A 179 -43.63 12.47 -26.09
C VAL A 179 -42.68 11.57 -26.90
N ALA A 180 -42.51 11.96 -28.16
CA ALA A 180 -41.65 11.43 -29.23
C ALA A 180 -42.18 10.26 -30.09
N VAL A 181 -41.95 10.43 -31.41
CA VAL A 181 -41.90 9.40 -32.48
C VAL A 181 -40.43 9.08 -32.71
#